data_AF-A0A9D0HQB2-F1
#
_entry.id   AF-A0A9D0HQB2-F1
#
_cell.length_a   1.000
_cell.length_b   1.000
_cell.length_c   1.000
_cell.angle_alpha   90.00
_cell.angle_beta   90.00
_cell.angle_gamma   90.00
#
_symmetry.space_group_name_H-M   'P 1'
#
loop_
_entity.id
_entity.type
_entity.pdbx_description
1 polymer ?
#
loop_
_entity_poly.entity_id
_entity_poly.type
_entity_poly.pdbx_seq_one_letter_code
_entity_poly.pdbx_strand_id
1 'polypeptide(L)'
;MANSLNLQYKQKQSLQLSLKLWLPILQAPIQELDNILKEYSNSNPFLEYQSSFESSYSSTSNSDERRNFIENMNVYKASLYERLEEQIDSKLFPTPKSQRVAKEIIMDISKEGFFEGNTEQIAIDCGVTESFVESIRQRFRFLEPKGVGALDTYEAFYFQLLDLTIDDKLFVFTKKLINNLSSVEKYATHHLFQEATALIKSFNNPPAVEYLEEEP
;
A
#
# COMPACT_ATOMS: atom_id res chain seq x y z
N MET A 1 -57.74 -12.79 36.06
CA MET A 1 -56.45 -13.31 35.55
C MET A 1 -56.53 -13.76 34.08
N ALA A 2 -57.37 -13.14 33.22
CA ALA A 2 -57.56 -13.55 31.82
C ALA A 2 -56.87 -12.63 30.78
N ASN A 3 -56.46 -11.41 31.16
CA ASN A 3 -55.89 -10.44 30.22
C ASN A 3 -54.38 -10.58 29.97
N SER A 4 -53.61 -11.26 30.84
CA SER A 4 -52.16 -11.42 30.67
C SER A 4 -51.77 -12.49 29.63
N LEU A 5 -52.57 -13.57 29.51
CA LEU A 5 -52.34 -14.64 28.55
C LEU A 5 -52.56 -14.21 27.08
N ASN A 6 -53.48 -13.26 26.84
CA ASN A 6 -53.81 -12.79 25.49
C ASN A 6 -52.72 -11.87 24.90
N LEU A 7 -52.11 -11.02 25.74
CA LEU A 7 -51.01 -10.13 25.35
C LEU A 7 -49.74 -10.90 24.94
N GLN A 8 -49.38 -11.97 25.66
CA GLN A 8 -48.22 -12.81 25.31
C GLN A 8 -48.42 -13.57 23.99
N TYR A 9 -49.64 -14.04 23.70
CA TYR A 9 -49.94 -14.74 22.45
C TYR A 9 -49.87 -13.80 21.25
N LYS A 10 -50.34 -12.55 21.40
CA LYS A 10 -50.32 -11.52 20.36
C LYS A 10 -48.89 -11.05 20.01
N GLN A 11 -48.02 -10.93 21.01
CA GLN A 11 -46.62 -10.51 20.82
C GLN A 11 -45.75 -11.63 20.23
N LYS A 12 -46.04 -12.91 20.52
CA LYS A 12 -45.39 -14.07 19.86
C LYS A 12 -45.79 -14.20 18.39
N GLN A 13 -47.05 -13.94 18.05
CA GLN A 13 -47.53 -14.00 16.67
C GLN A 13 -46.91 -12.93 15.77
N SER A 14 -46.65 -11.71 16.28
CA SER A 14 -46.07 -10.63 15.46
C SER A 14 -44.63 -10.94 15.03
N LEU A 15 -43.79 -11.47 15.93
CA LEU A 15 -42.41 -11.86 15.64
C LEU A 15 -42.36 -13.02 14.64
N GLN A 16 -43.28 -13.98 14.76
CA GLN A 16 -43.40 -15.10 13.81
C GLN A 16 -43.87 -14.65 12.43
N LEU A 17 -44.70 -13.61 12.35
CA LEU A 17 -45.17 -13.05 11.08
C LEU A 17 -44.06 -12.26 10.37
N SER A 18 -43.30 -11.44 11.10
CA SER A 18 -42.14 -10.73 10.56
C SER A 18 -41.09 -11.72 10.06
N LEU A 19 -40.72 -12.74 10.85
CA LEU A 19 -39.77 -13.76 10.39
C LEU A 19 -40.25 -14.48 9.13
N LYS A 20 -41.54 -14.86 9.06
CA LYS A 20 -42.11 -15.49 7.85
C LYS A 20 -42.12 -14.58 6.62
N LEU A 21 -42.26 -13.27 6.81
CA LEU A 21 -42.25 -12.31 5.71
C LEU A 21 -40.82 -12.09 5.16
N TRP A 22 -39.81 -12.11 6.03
CA TRP A 22 -38.42 -11.85 5.66
C TRP A 22 -37.65 -13.10 5.24
N LEU A 23 -38.10 -14.30 5.65
CA LEU A 23 -37.44 -15.58 5.33
C LEU A 23 -37.29 -15.84 3.81
N PRO A 24 -38.31 -15.60 2.95
CA PRO A 24 -38.17 -15.84 1.51
C PRO A 24 -37.14 -14.91 0.86
N ILE A 25 -37.02 -13.67 1.36
CA ILE A 25 -36.03 -12.69 0.87
C ILE A 25 -34.61 -13.13 1.22
N LEU A 26 -34.40 -13.69 2.42
CA LEU A 26 -33.08 -14.12 2.88
C LEU A 26 -32.63 -15.47 2.29
N GLN A 27 -33.59 -16.31 1.84
CA GLN A 27 -33.30 -17.63 1.30
C GLN A 27 -33.37 -17.69 -0.24
N ALA A 28 -33.88 -16.66 -0.90
CA ALA A 28 -33.95 -16.63 -2.36
C ALA A 28 -32.55 -16.50 -2.99
N PRO A 29 -32.28 -17.22 -4.08
CA PRO A 29 -31.09 -16.98 -4.90
C PRO A 29 -31.18 -15.57 -5.53
N ILE A 30 -30.03 -14.96 -5.79
CA ILE A 30 -29.92 -13.54 -6.16
C ILE A 30 -30.71 -13.19 -7.43
N GLN A 31 -30.90 -14.17 -8.32
CA GLN A 31 -31.67 -14.08 -9.55
C GLN A 31 -33.18 -14.03 -9.31
N GLU A 32 -33.68 -14.68 -8.27
CA GLU A 32 -35.11 -14.66 -7.91
C GLU A 32 -35.46 -13.44 -7.06
N LEU A 33 -34.49 -12.93 -6.30
CA LEU A 33 -34.65 -11.74 -5.47
C LEU A 33 -35.00 -10.49 -6.29
N ASP A 34 -34.47 -10.38 -7.51
CA ASP A 34 -34.78 -9.30 -8.47
C ASP A 34 -36.29 -9.28 -8.81
N ASN A 35 -36.86 -10.45 -9.11
CA ASN A 35 -38.28 -10.60 -9.41
C ASN A 35 -39.17 -10.33 -8.19
N ILE A 36 -38.76 -10.81 -7.02
CA ILE A 36 -39.48 -10.62 -5.75
C ILE A 36 -39.54 -9.12 -5.41
N LEU A 37 -38.42 -8.39 -5.49
CA LEU A 37 -38.40 -6.96 -5.22
C LEU A 37 -39.22 -6.14 -6.23
N LYS A 38 -39.23 -6.57 -7.51
CA LYS A 38 -40.08 -5.97 -8.55
C LYS A 38 -41.57 -6.12 -8.23
N GLU A 39 -41.99 -7.30 -7.75
CA GLU A 39 -43.37 -7.55 -7.33
C GLU A 39 -43.76 -6.73 -6.09
N TYR A 40 -42.85 -6.58 -5.13
CA TYR A 40 -43.06 -5.73 -3.95
C TYR A 40 -43.15 -4.24 -4.30
N SER A 41 -42.41 -3.76 -5.30
CA SER A 41 -42.52 -2.39 -5.81
C SER A 41 -43.88 -2.10 -6.42
N ASN A 42 -44.42 -3.04 -7.22
CA ASN A 42 -45.77 -2.92 -7.78
C ASN A 42 -46.87 -2.85 -6.71
N SER A 43 -46.62 -3.49 -5.56
CA SER A 43 -47.57 -3.54 -4.44
C SER A 43 -47.44 -2.37 -3.47
N ASN A 44 -46.32 -1.62 -3.50
CA ASN A 44 -46.04 -0.53 -2.59
C ASN A 44 -45.81 0.79 -3.36
N PRO A 45 -46.80 1.70 -3.38
CA PRO A 45 -46.71 2.97 -4.10
C PRO A 45 -45.56 3.89 -3.67
N PHE A 46 -44.93 3.61 -2.52
CA PHE A 46 -43.79 4.37 -2.00
C PHE A 46 -42.42 3.70 -2.27
N LEU A 47 -42.39 2.57 -2.98
CA LEU A 47 -41.18 1.81 -3.24
C LEU A 47 -40.91 1.75 -4.74
N GLU A 48 -39.83 2.39 -5.16
CA GLU A 48 -39.35 2.37 -6.55
C GLU A 48 -38.23 1.32 -6.67
N TYR A 49 -38.43 0.36 -7.58
CA TYR A 49 -37.45 -0.69 -7.84
C TYR A 49 -36.58 -0.36 -9.05
N GLN A 50 -35.26 -0.33 -8.86
CA GLN A 50 -34.28 -0.08 -9.92
C GLN A 50 -33.30 -1.25 -9.99
N SER A 51 -33.47 -2.15 -10.97
CA SER A 51 -32.51 -3.23 -11.21
C SER A 51 -31.25 -2.69 -11.91
N SER A 52 -30.09 -2.91 -11.29
CA SER A 52 -28.79 -2.64 -11.91
C SER A 52 -28.43 -3.67 -13.00
N PHE A 53 -29.16 -4.79 -13.09
CA PHE A 53 -28.89 -5.85 -14.06
C PHE A 53 -29.50 -5.55 -15.44
N GLU A 54 -30.70 -4.97 -15.51
CA GLU A 54 -31.39 -4.69 -16.78
C GLU A 54 -30.80 -3.48 -17.54
N SER A 55 -30.11 -2.57 -16.85
CA SER A 55 -29.51 -1.36 -17.46
C SER A 55 -28.21 -1.62 -18.24
N SER A 56 -27.82 -2.89 -18.41
CA SER A 56 -26.58 -3.28 -19.09
C SER A 56 -26.74 -3.57 -20.60
N TYR A 57 -27.96 -3.57 -21.16
CA TYR A 57 -28.19 -3.94 -22.57
C TYR A 57 -28.56 -2.80 -23.53
N SER A 58 -28.66 -1.54 -23.06
CA SER A 58 -29.09 -0.40 -23.90
C SER A 58 -28.11 0.77 -23.98
N SER A 59 -26.83 0.58 -23.65
CA SER A 59 -25.83 1.66 -23.77
C SER A 59 -24.51 1.14 -24.36
N THR A 60 -24.53 0.85 -25.66
CA THR A 60 -23.37 0.45 -26.49
C THR A 60 -22.31 1.56 -26.65
N SER A 61 -22.44 2.71 -25.99
CA SER A 61 -21.49 3.82 -26.12
C SER A 61 -20.51 4.00 -24.94
N ASN A 62 -20.62 3.22 -23.85
CA ASN A 62 -19.78 3.37 -22.64
C ASN A 62 -19.08 2.09 -22.16
N SER A 63 -18.92 1.10 -23.05
CA SER A 63 -18.26 -0.17 -22.73
C SER A 63 -16.80 -0.02 -22.33
N ASP A 64 -16.10 0.99 -22.85
CA ASP A 64 -14.67 1.16 -22.62
C ASP A 64 -14.41 1.79 -21.25
N GLU A 65 -15.21 2.78 -20.83
CA GLU A 65 -15.10 3.35 -19.48
C GLU A 65 -15.49 2.34 -18.39
N ARG A 66 -16.53 1.52 -18.61
CA ARG A 66 -16.90 0.46 -17.66
C ARG A 66 -15.88 -0.69 -17.65
N ARG A 67 -15.30 -1.07 -18.80
CA ARG A 67 -14.18 -2.04 -18.83
C ARG A 67 -12.96 -1.48 -18.11
N ASN A 68 -12.56 -0.25 -18.41
CA ASN A 68 -11.44 0.40 -17.76
C ASN A 68 -11.69 0.57 -16.24
N PHE A 69 -12.92 0.83 -15.82
CA PHE A 69 -13.29 0.89 -14.39
C PHE A 69 -13.19 -0.48 -13.72
N ILE A 70 -13.68 -1.55 -14.37
CA ILE A 70 -13.60 -2.93 -13.85
C ILE A 70 -12.14 -3.42 -13.84
N GLU A 71 -11.37 -3.12 -14.90
CA GLU A 71 -9.94 -3.43 -14.99
C GLU A 71 -9.15 -2.66 -13.93
N ASN A 72 -9.43 -1.36 -13.74
CA ASN A 72 -8.79 -0.55 -12.69
C ASN A 72 -9.18 -0.99 -11.28
N MET A 73 -10.41 -1.48 -11.05
CA MET A 73 -10.82 -2.00 -9.73
C MET A 73 -10.10 -3.30 -9.37
N ASN A 74 -9.55 -4.01 -10.36
CA ASN A 74 -8.80 -5.26 -10.18
C ASN A 74 -7.27 -5.10 -10.27
N VAL A 75 -6.74 -3.87 -10.36
CA VAL A 75 -5.30 -3.65 -10.25
C VAL A 75 -4.92 -3.72 -8.78
N TYR A 76 -4.63 -4.93 -8.31
CA TYR A 76 -3.88 -5.10 -7.07
C TYR A 76 -2.52 -4.41 -7.25
N LYS A 77 -2.30 -3.29 -6.55
CA LYS A 77 -1.00 -2.66 -6.45
C LYS A 77 -0.29 -3.24 -5.23
N ALA A 78 0.88 -3.84 -5.47
CA ALA A 78 1.69 -4.41 -4.40
C ALA A 78 2.14 -3.30 -3.43
N SER A 79 2.04 -3.59 -2.14
CA SER A 79 2.51 -2.68 -1.09
C SER A 79 4.04 -2.51 -1.13
N LEU A 80 4.58 -1.46 -0.50
CA LEU A 80 6.03 -1.27 -0.36
C LEU A 80 6.72 -2.53 0.17
N TYR A 81 6.19 -3.11 1.24
CA TYR A 81 6.78 -4.28 1.89
C TYR A 81 6.76 -5.51 0.97
N GLU A 82 5.65 -5.72 0.24
CA GLU A 82 5.54 -6.83 -0.73
C GLU A 82 6.56 -6.66 -1.87
N ARG A 83 6.68 -5.45 -2.42
CA ARG A 83 7.69 -5.10 -3.44
C ARG A 83 9.11 -5.34 -2.94
N LEU A 84 9.41 -5.01 -1.69
CA LEU A 84 10.73 -5.23 -1.10
C LEU A 84 11.00 -6.72 -0.86
N GLU A 85 10.00 -7.47 -0.39
CA GLU A 85 10.11 -8.92 -0.18
C GLU A 85 10.35 -9.67 -1.48
N GLU A 86 9.65 -9.31 -2.56
CA GLU A 86 9.84 -9.88 -3.90
C GLU A 86 11.27 -9.70 -4.41
N GLN A 87 11.93 -8.61 -4.02
CA GLN A 87 13.30 -8.30 -4.43
C GLN A 87 14.36 -8.98 -3.57
N ILE A 88 13.99 -9.66 -2.47
CA ILE A 88 14.94 -10.48 -1.70
C ILE A 88 15.24 -11.75 -2.49
N ASP A 89 16.15 -11.60 -3.44
CA ASP A 89 16.63 -12.67 -4.28
C ASP A 89 17.95 -13.26 -3.79
N SER A 90 18.19 -14.51 -4.19
CA SER A 90 19.44 -15.22 -3.95
C SER A 90 20.67 -14.52 -4.57
N LYS A 91 20.46 -13.62 -5.53
CA LYS A 91 21.53 -12.83 -6.16
C LYS A 91 22.09 -11.77 -5.21
N LEU A 92 21.22 -11.06 -4.49
CA LEU A 92 21.62 -9.99 -3.57
C LEU A 92 21.88 -10.53 -2.16
N PHE A 93 21.13 -11.56 -1.75
CA PHE A 93 21.20 -12.21 -0.45
C PHE A 93 21.41 -13.73 -0.63
N PRO A 94 22.67 -14.18 -0.78
CA PRO A 94 22.98 -15.56 -1.18
C PRO A 94 22.78 -16.59 -0.07
N THR A 95 22.74 -16.18 1.20
CA THR A 95 22.63 -17.10 2.34
C THR A 95 21.21 -17.08 2.91
N PRO A 96 20.63 -18.22 3.31
CA PRO A 96 19.31 -18.22 3.96
C PRO A 96 19.28 -17.36 5.24
N LYS A 97 20.42 -17.28 5.96
CA LYS A 97 20.57 -16.35 7.09
C LYS A 97 20.48 -14.88 6.66
N SER A 98 21.08 -14.50 5.53
CA SER A 98 21.00 -13.12 5.04
C SER A 98 19.59 -12.74 4.59
N GLN A 99 18.86 -13.68 4.00
CA GLN A 99 17.46 -13.45 3.62
C GLN A 99 16.57 -13.29 4.85
N ARG A 100 16.80 -14.11 5.89
CA ARG A 100 16.08 -13.96 7.16
C ARG A 100 16.31 -12.58 7.79
N VAL A 101 17.58 -12.16 7.89
CA VAL A 101 17.92 -10.82 8.41
C VAL A 101 17.31 -9.71 7.55
N ALA A 102 17.33 -9.84 6.23
CA ALA A 102 16.72 -8.85 5.34
C ALA A 102 15.20 -8.73 5.57
N LYS A 103 14.50 -9.84 5.80
CA LYS A 103 13.06 -9.81 6.12
C LYS A 103 12.76 -9.12 7.45
N GLU A 104 13.56 -9.38 8.49
CA GLU A 104 13.45 -8.66 9.76
C GLU A 104 13.67 -7.16 9.56
N ILE A 105 14.70 -6.77 8.80
CA ILE A 105 14.97 -5.36 8.47
C ILE A 105 13.77 -4.73 7.75
N ILE A 106 13.13 -5.42 6.79
CA ILE A 106 11.95 -4.91 6.08
C ILE A 106 10.79 -4.64 7.04
N MET A 107 10.56 -5.49 8.04
CA MET A 107 9.50 -5.28 9.02
C MET A 107 9.72 -4.04 9.89
N ASP A 108 10.99 -3.67 10.09
CA ASP A 108 11.40 -2.48 10.86
C ASP A 108 11.56 -1.21 10.00
N ILE A 109 11.19 -1.27 8.71
CA ILE A 109 11.17 -0.10 7.83
C ILE A 109 9.85 0.65 8.00
N SER A 110 9.94 1.97 8.14
CA SER A 110 8.80 2.88 8.23
C SER A 110 8.07 3.02 6.89
N LYS A 111 6.84 3.54 6.89
CA LYS A 111 6.07 3.81 5.66
C LYS A 111 6.80 4.76 4.70
N GLU A 112 7.65 5.63 5.25
CA GLU A 112 8.50 6.56 4.49
C GLU A 112 9.71 5.87 3.83
N GLY A 113 10.03 4.64 4.24
CA GLY A 113 11.15 3.85 3.71
C GLY A 113 12.45 3.96 4.52
N PHE A 114 12.44 4.63 5.68
CA PHE A 114 13.58 4.69 6.61
C PHE A 114 13.60 3.48 7.55
N PHE A 115 14.80 3.05 7.96
CA PHE A 115 14.97 1.98 8.94
C PHE A 115 14.96 2.55 10.35
N GLU A 116 13.95 2.19 11.15
CA GLU A 116 13.78 2.65 12.54
C GLU A 116 14.14 1.56 13.57
N GLY A 117 14.43 0.34 13.10
CA GLY A 117 14.78 -0.80 13.95
C GLY A 117 16.16 -0.72 14.61
N ASN A 118 16.40 -1.65 15.53
CA ASN A 118 17.69 -1.77 16.21
C ASN A 118 18.49 -2.96 15.67
N THR A 119 19.69 -2.68 15.13
CA THR A 119 20.61 -3.69 14.58
C THR A 119 21.04 -4.74 15.58
N GLU A 120 21.17 -4.39 16.86
CA GLU A 120 21.52 -5.32 17.94
C GLU A 120 20.37 -6.30 18.24
N GLN A 121 19.12 -5.82 18.25
CA GLN A 121 17.95 -6.67 18.51
C GLN A 121 17.76 -7.69 17.38
N ILE A 122 17.81 -7.23 16.13
CA ILE A 122 17.76 -8.09 14.95
C ILE A 122 18.90 -9.12 14.97
N ALA A 123 20.09 -8.72 15.43
CA ALA A 123 21.23 -9.62 15.55
C ALA A 123 20.97 -10.75 16.57
N ILE A 124 20.36 -10.43 17.71
CA ILE A 124 19.97 -11.41 18.75
C ILE A 124 18.93 -12.38 18.19
N ASP A 125 17.86 -11.87 17.57
CA ASP A 125 16.76 -12.70 17.05
C ASP A 125 17.22 -13.61 15.91
N CYS A 126 18.13 -13.11 15.08
CA CYS A 126 18.72 -13.87 13.99
C CYS A 126 19.94 -14.72 14.40
N GLY A 127 20.43 -14.61 15.64
CA GLY A 127 21.64 -15.31 16.09
C GLY A 127 22.88 -14.99 15.23
N VAL A 128 23.04 -13.73 14.84
CA VAL A 128 24.16 -13.20 14.02
C VAL A 128 24.85 -12.05 14.76
N THR A 129 25.96 -11.55 14.19
CA THR A 129 26.62 -10.36 14.72
C THR A 129 25.96 -9.09 14.19
N GLU A 130 26.00 -8.01 14.97
CA GLU A 130 25.51 -6.70 14.54
C GLU A 130 26.17 -6.24 13.23
N SER A 131 27.49 -6.44 13.10
CA SER A 131 28.25 -6.15 11.88
C SER A 131 27.71 -6.87 10.64
N PHE A 132 27.15 -8.07 10.82
CA PHE A 132 26.53 -8.82 9.74
C PHE A 132 25.20 -8.18 9.34
N VAL A 133 24.36 -7.78 10.31
CA VAL A 133 23.09 -7.08 10.07
C VAL A 133 23.34 -5.77 9.31
N GLU A 134 24.31 -4.97 9.75
CA GLU A 134 24.67 -3.73 9.06
C GLU A 134 25.15 -3.99 7.62
N SER A 135 25.95 -5.04 7.42
CA SER A 135 26.41 -5.46 6.09
C SER A 135 25.25 -5.90 5.19
N ILE A 136 24.17 -6.46 5.75
CA ILE A 136 22.94 -6.80 5.01
C ILE A 136 22.14 -5.53 4.70
N ARG A 137 21.97 -4.63 5.67
CA ARG A 137 21.28 -3.33 5.48
C ARG A 137 21.92 -2.51 4.36
N GLN A 138 23.25 -2.45 4.29
CA GLN A 138 23.96 -1.74 3.20
C GLN A 138 23.66 -2.30 1.80
N ARG A 139 23.15 -3.54 1.68
CA ARG A 139 22.72 -4.10 0.38
C ARG A 139 21.36 -3.58 -0.06
N PHE A 140 20.56 -2.99 0.83
CA PHE A 140 19.27 -2.40 0.49
C PHE A 140 19.41 -1.22 -0.48
N ARG A 141 20.62 -0.65 -0.62
CA ARG A 141 20.95 0.31 -1.67
C ARG A 141 20.60 -0.19 -3.08
N PHE A 142 20.64 -1.49 -3.32
CA PHE A 142 20.34 -2.08 -4.62
C PHE A 142 18.85 -2.43 -4.81
N LEU A 143 18.02 -2.21 -3.79
CA LEU A 143 16.57 -2.42 -3.86
C LEU A 143 15.87 -1.17 -4.39
N GLU A 144 14.67 -1.39 -4.94
CA GLU A 144 13.73 -0.35 -5.35
C GLU A 144 12.57 -0.27 -4.34
N PRO A 145 12.24 0.91 -3.82
CA PRO A 145 12.72 2.23 -4.20
C PRO A 145 14.12 2.58 -3.64
N LYS A 146 14.91 3.36 -4.41
CA LYS A 146 16.29 3.70 -4.06
C LYS A 146 16.35 4.59 -2.82
N GLY A 147 17.21 4.21 -1.87
CA GLY A 147 17.34 4.90 -0.59
C GLY A 147 16.51 4.28 0.54
N VAL A 148 15.77 3.19 0.26
CA VAL A 148 15.07 2.40 1.28
C VAL A 148 16.05 1.73 2.25
N GLY A 149 15.68 1.66 3.52
CA GLY A 149 16.51 1.08 4.59
C GLY A 149 17.66 1.99 5.06
N ALA A 150 17.66 3.26 4.66
CA ALA A 150 18.54 4.29 5.20
C ALA A 150 18.14 4.68 6.63
N LEU A 151 19.11 5.03 7.46
CA LEU A 151 18.87 5.56 8.81
C LEU A 151 18.42 7.01 8.77
N ASP A 152 19.03 7.80 7.89
CA ASP A 152 18.81 9.23 7.76
C ASP A 152 18.60 9.62 6.29
N THR A 153 18.00 10.79 6.07
CA THR A 153 17.86 11.40 4.73
C THR A 153 19.20 11.56 4.01
N TYR A 154 20.28 11.83 4.76
CA TYR A 154 21.63 11.93 4.21
C TYR A 154 22.11 10.59 3.60
N GLU A 155 21.85 9.49 4.30
CA GLU A 155 22.21 8.15 3.82
C GLU A 155 21.32 7.74 2.64
N ALA A 156 20.03 8.09 2.68
CA ALA A 156 19.10 7.84 1.56
C ALA A 156 19.58 8.54 0.27
N PHE A 157 19.97 9.81 0.34
CA PHE A 157 20.55 10.53 -0.80
C PHE A 157 21.88 9.94 -1.24
N TYR A 158 22.71 9.47 -0.31
CA TYR A 158 23.95 8.79 -0.66
C TYR A 158 23.71 7.50 -1.45
N PHE A 159 22.69 6.72 -1.07
CA PHE A 159 22.28 5.51 -1.77
C PHE A 159 21.78 5.80 -3.18
N GLN A 160 20.93 6.83 -3.34
CA GLN A 160 20.43 7.26 -4.65
C GLN A 160 21.55 7.79 -5.55
N LEU A 161 22.51 8.52 -4.99
CA LEU A 161 23.66 9.06 -5.72
C LEU A 161 24.60 7.94 -6.22
N LEU A 162 24.84 6.92 -5.40
CA LEU A 162 25.72 5.79 -5.75
C LEU A 162 25.23 4.96 -6.93
N ASP A 163 23.93 4.96 -7.19
CA ASP A 163 23.37 4.27 -8.34
C ASP A 163 23.58 5.05 -9.65
N LEU A 164 23.72 6.38 -9.57
CA LEU A 164 23.92 7.22 -10.74
C LEU A 164 25.34 7.07 -11.30
N THR A 165 25.43 6.87 -12.62
CA THR A 165 26.70 6.84 -13.37
C THR A 165 27.11 8.26 -13.75
N ILE A 166 27.86 8.91 -12.87
CA ILE A 166 28.28 10.32 -13.01
C ILE A 166 29.80 10.41 -12.99
N ASP A 167 30.38 11.48 -13.57
CA ASP A 167 31.79 11.83 -13.43
C ASP A 167 32.22 11.90 -11.94
N ASP A 168 33.40 11.35 -11.65
CA ASP A 168 33.97 11.23 -10.31
C ASP A 168 34.05 12.58 -9.59
N LYS A 169 34.32 13.65 -10.35
CA LYS A 169 34.41 15.01 -9.81
C LYS A 169 33.06 15.52 -9.31
N LEU A 170 32.00 15.28 -10.08
CA LEU A 170 30.64 15.67 -9.71
C LEU A 170 30.14 14.78 -8.56
N PHE A 171 30.44 13.49 -8.57
CA PHE A 171 30.14 12.58 -7.44
C PHE A 171 30.73 13.09 -6.12
N VAL A 172 32.04 13.39 -6.09
CA VAL A 172 32.74 13.88 -4.89
C VAL A 172 32.18 15.22 -4.43
N PHE A 173 31.85 16.11 -5.37
CA PHE A 173 31.26 17.40 -5.06
C PHE A 173 29.85 17.26 -4.48
N THR A 174 28.98 16.47 -5.10
CA THR A 174 27.61 16.23 -4.64
C THR A 174 27.60 15.53 -3.28
N LYS A 175 28.50 14.57 -3.03
CA LYS A 175 28.68 13.97 -1.69
C LYS A 175 29.06 15.00 -0.62
N LYS A 176 29.98 15.92 -0.94
CA LYS A 176 30.35 17.02 -0.02
C LYS A 176 29.19 17.97 0.23
N LEU A 177 28.35 18.21 -0.78
CA LEU A 177 27.18 19.07 -0.69
C LEU A 177 26.11 18.42 0.20
N ILE A 178 25.82 17.12 0.02
CA ILE A 178 24.86 16.37 0.85
C ILE A 178 25.26 16.43 2.33
N ASN A 179 26.54 16.19 2.66
CA ASN A 179 27.04 16.28 4.03
C ASN A 179 26.97 17.70 4.62
N ASN A 180 26.96 18.73 3.78
CA ASN A 180 26.94 20.14 4.18
C ASN A 180 25.68 20.86 3.68
N LEU A 181 24.53 20.19 3.74
CA LEU A 181 23.25 20.76 3.29
C LEU A 181 22.90 22.09 4.00
N SER A 182 23.41 22.29 5.22
CA SER A 182 23.24 23.52 6.01
C SER A 182 24.09 24.70 5.54
N SER A 183 25.05 24.50 4.64
CA SER A 183 26.00 25.53 4.15
C SER A 183 26.12 25.52 2.62
N VAL A 184 25.03 25.15 1.94
CA VAL A 184 24.97 25.04 0.47
C VAL A 184 25.28 26.37 -0.22
N GLU A 185 24.90 27.49 0.40
CA GLU A 185 25.14 28.86 -0.12
C GLU A 185 26.62 29.17 -0.36
N LYS A 186 27.53 28.56 0.42
CA LYS A 186 28.98 28.79 0.30
C LYS A 186 29.57 28.15 -0.96
N TYR A 187 28.89 27.16 -1.53
CA TYR A 187 29.35 26.41 -2.70
C TYR A 187 28.69 26.86 -4.01
N ALA A 188 27.83 27.89 -3.96
CA ALA A 188 27.09 28.42 -5.11
C ALA A 188 27.97 28.96 -6.24
N THR A 189 29.23 29.29 -5.95
CA THR A 189 30.20 29.81 -6.93
C THR A 189 30.88 28.72 -7.76
N HIS A 190 30.69 27.44 -7.42
CA HIS A 190 31.35 26.34 -8.13
C HIS A 190 30.60 25.99 -9.42
N HIS A 191 31.33 25.78 -10.52
CA HIS A 191 30.75 25.45 -11.84
C HIS A 191 29.86 24.18 -11.81
N LEU A 192 30.19 23.20 -10.96
CA LEU A 192 29.43 21.96 -10.77
C LEU A 192 28.19 22.09 -9.88
N PHE A 193 27.95 23.26 -9.29
CA PHE A 193 26.87 23.46 -8.32
C PHE A 193 25.47 23.32 -8.93
N GLN A 194 25.28 23.83 -10.15
CA GLN A 194 23.99 23.75 -10.83
C GLN A 194 23.64 22.32 -11.19
N GLU A 195 24.61 21.54 -11.67
CA GLU A 195 24.41 20.12 -11.99
C GLU A 195 24.16 19.30 -10.72
N ALA A 196 24.94 19.52 -9.66
CA ALA A 196 24.76 18.82 -8.38
C ALA A 196 23.39 19.12 -7.73
N THR A 197 22.91 20.38 -7.82
CA THR A 197 21.61 20.75 -7.27
C THR A 197 20.45 20.22 -8.10
N ALA A 198 20.59 20.13 -9.43
CA ALA A 198 19.62 19.47 -10.29
C ALA A 198 19.48 17.97 -9.94
N LEU A 199 20.61 17.29 -9.69
CA LEU A 199 20.62 15.89 -9.26
C LEU A 199 19.93 15.69 -7.92
N ILE A 200 20.28 16.51 -6.92
CA ILE A 200 19.66 16.42 -5.58
C ILE A 200 18.15 16.70 -5.64
N LYS A 201 17.70 17.58 -6.55
CA LYS A 201 16.26 17.83 -6.76
C LYS A 201 15.53 16.65 -7.39
N SER A 202 16.23 15.80 -8.14
CA SER A 202 15.64 14.59 -8.72
C SER A 202 15.55 13.41 -7.74
N PHE A 203 16.15 13.55 -6.56
CA PHE A 203 16.12 12.51 -5.53
C PHE A 203 14.76 12.44 -4.83
N ASN A 204 14.32 11.21 -4.57
CA ASN A 204 13.08 10.96 -3.84
C ASN A 204 13.32 11.18 -2.35
N ASN A 205 12.52 12.06 -1.75
CA ASN A 205 12.52 12.32 -0.31
C ASN A 205 11.07 12.51 0.18
N PRO A 206 10.55 11.61 1.03
CA PRO A 206 11.13 10.36 1.52
C PRO A 206 11.38 9.29 0.42
N PRO A 207 12.21 8.27 0.64
CA PRO A 207 12.57 7.29 -0.40
C PRO A 207 11.36 6.51 -0.94
N ALA A 208 10.31 6.28 -0.13
CA ALA A 208 9.11 5.55 -0.52
C ALA A 208 7.90 6.44 -0.89
N VAL A 209 8.11 7.67 -1.41
CA VAL A 209 7.03 8.62 -1.77
C VAL A 209 5.93 7.98 -2.63
N GLU A 210 6.29 7.13 -3.59
CA GLU A 210 5.34 6.47 -4.50
C GLU A 210 4.30 5.60 -3.77
N TYR A 211 4.59 5.15 -2.55
CA TYR A 211 3.73 4.27 -1.76
C TYR A 211 2.97 5.01 -0.65
N LEU A 212 3.24 6.30 -0.43
CA LEU A 212 2.57 7.12 0.59
C LEU A 212 1.19 7.64 0.13
N GLU A 213 1.01 7.87 -1.17
CA GLU A 213 -0.24 8.42 -1.73
C GLU A 213 -1.36 7.37 -1.86
N GLU A 214 -1.08 6.11 -1.55
CA GLU A 214 -1.98 4.98 -1.82
C GLU A 214 -2.77 4.48 -0.59
N GLU A 215 -2.67 5.14 0.58
CA GLU A 215 -3.61 4.89 1.68
C GLU A 215 -4.86 5.81 1.56
N PRO A 216 -6.07 5.24 1.40
CA PRO A 216 -7.32 6.00 1.29
C PRO A 216 -7.79 6.65 2.60
#